data_AF-W6JGZ0-F1
#
_entry.id   AF-W6JGZ0-F1
#
_cell.length_a   1.000
_cell.length_b   1.000
_cell.length_c   1.000
_cell.angle_alpha   90.00
_cell.angle_beta   90.00
_cell.angle_gamma   90.00
#
_symmetry.space_group_name_H-M   'P 1'
#
loop_
_entity.id
_entity.type
_entity.pdbx_description
1 polymer ?
#
loop_
_entity_poly.entity_id
_entity_poly.type
_entity_poly.pdbx_seq_one_letter_code
_entity_poly.pdbx_strand_id
1 'polypeptide(L)'
;MTSDKMKEILAKLVDTSNIIVLWMYFMDLEKIYLQGVEAFQKQPPAFNDAFIFFEQAATQGHSKSQYNLGQMFYKGVGTKQDLDAAFYWHEQSAKNGIDAGMYETG
;
A
#
# COMPACT_ATOMS: atom_id res chain seq x y z
N MET A 1 -18.67 20.71 11.43
CA MET A 1 -18.26 20.37 12.81
C MET A 1 -17.18 21.35 13.22
N THR A 2 -17.31 22.10 14.31
CA THR A 2 -16.31 23.11 14.71
C THR A 2 -15.02 22.42 15.18
N SER A 3 -13.87 23.05 14.92
CA SER A 3 -12.52 22.57 15.29
C SER A 3 -12.44 22.02 16.71
N ASP A 4 -13.22 22.59 17.62
CA ASP A 4 -13.18 22.24 19.04
C ASP A 4 -13.85 20.90 19.34
N LYS A 5 -14.89 20.51 18.59
CA LYS A 5 -15.49 19.16 18.68
C LYS A 5 -14.55 18.09 18.12
N MET A 6 -13.81 18.42 17.06
CA MET A 6 -12.76 17.56 16.49
C MET A 6 -11.64 17.34 17.51
N LYS A 7 -11.15 18.39 18.16
CA LYS A 7 -10.12 18.30 19.20
C LYS A 7 -10.57 17.51 20.42
N GLU A 8 -11.83 17.63 20.83
CA GLU A 8 -12.39 16.87 21.95
C GLU A 8 -12.54 15.37 21.62
N ILE A 9 -12.90 15.03 20.37
CA ILE A 9 -12.94 13.64 19.89
C ILE A 9 -11.51 13.07 19.80
N LEU A 10 -10.56 13.85 19.26
CA LEU A 10 -9.16 13.47 19.18
C LEU A 10 -8.55 13.26 20.57
N ALA A 11 -8.83 14.13 21.54
CA ALA A 11 -8.36 13.98 22.92
C ALA A 11 -8.91 12.74 23.63
N LYS A 12 -10.12 12.27 23.25
CA LYS A 12 -10.70 11.01 23.74
C LYS A 12 -10.17 9.76 23.02
N LEU A 13 -9.58 9.92 21.83
CA LEU A 13 -8.96 8.85 21.04
C LEU A 13 -7.44 8.72 21.27
N VAL A 14 -6.81 9.71 21.91
CA VAL A 14 -5.41 9.70 22.35
C VAL A 14 -5.30 8.90 23.66
N ASP A 15 -5.68 7.62 23.60
CA ASP A 15 -4.96 6.61 24.38
C ASP A 15 -3.66 6.37 23.60
N THR A 16 -2.52 6.63 24.23
CA THR A 16 -1.19 6.62 23.59
C THR A 16 -0.86 5.29 22.90
N SER A 17 -1.65 4.24 23.16
CA SER A 17 -1.61 2.95 22.49
C SER A 17 -2.08 2.98 21.02
N ASN A 18 -3.06 3.80 20.62
CA ASN A 18 -3.63 3.74 19.26
C ASN A 18 -2.83 4.52 18.21
N ILE A 19 -2.34 5.72 18.53
CA ILE A 19 -1.58 6.54 17.57
C ILE A 19 -0.19 5.97 17.31
N ILE A 20 0.48 5.45 18.35
CA ILE A 20 1.81 4.83 18.22
C ILE A 20 1.71 3.55 17.39
N VAL A 21 0.70 2.71 17.63
CA VAL A 21 0.48 1.50 16.84
C VAL A 21 0.12 1.81 15.40
N LEU A 22 -0.74 2.82 15.15
CA LEU A 22 -1.06 3.27 13.79
C LEU A 22 0.17 3.86 13.07
N TRP A 23 1.01 4.62 13.78
CA TRP A 23 2.24 5.18 13.22
C TRP A 23 3.30 4.11 12.94
N MET A 24 3.44 3.11 13.82
CA MET A 24 4.28 1.93 13.58
C MET A 24 3.78 1.14 12.36
N TYR A 25 2.47 0.91 12.26
CA TYR A 25 1.85 0.24 11.11
C TYR A 25 2.12 0.99 9.79
N PHE A 26 1.99 2.33 9.81
CA PHE A 26 2.27 3.16 8.64
C PHE A 26 3.75 3.14 8.24
N MET A 27 4.66 3.17 9.22
CA MET A 27 6.11 3.10 9.00
C MET A 27 6.58 1.71 8.51
N ASP A 28 5.95 0.63 8.97
CA ASP A 28 6.25 -0.73 8.51
C ASP A 28 5.80 -0.94 7.05
N LEU A 29 4.65 -0.38 6.66
CA LEU A 29 4.16 -0.39 5.27
C LEU A 29 5.11 0.34 4.31
N GLU A 30 5.58 1.53 4.71
CA GLU A 30 6.51 2.32 3.90
C GLU A 30 7.86 1.63 3.74
N LYS A 31 8.36 0.99 4.80
CA LYS A 31 9.58 0.18 4.76
C LYS A 31 9.44 -1.02 3.81
N ILE A 32 8.33 -1.76 3.87
CA ILE A 32 8.06 -2.90 2.98
C ILE A 32 8.01 -2.44 1.51
N TYR A 33 7.37 -1.30 1.24
CA TYR A 33 7.33 -0.72 -0.10
C TYR A 33 8.73 -0.37 -0.64
N LEU A 34 9.56 0.28 0.18
CA LEU A 34 10.93 0.64 -0.20
C LEU A 34 11.80 -0.59 -0.49
N GLN A 35 11.66 -1.67 0.29
CA GLN A 35 12.35 -2.94 0.05
C GLN A 35 11.92 -3.60 -1.27
N GLY A 36 10.61 -3.56 -1.60
CA GLY A 36 10.11 -4.06 -2.88
C GLY A 36 10.66 -3.28 -4.09
N VAL A 37 10.76 -1.95 -3.98
CA VAL A 37 11.36 -1.10 -5.03
C VAL A 37 12.85 -1.39 -5.20
N GLU A 38 13.58 -1.59 -4.11
CA GLU A 38 15.02 -1.94 -4.16
C GLU A 38 15.24 -3.33 -4.77
N ALA A 39 14.40 -4.31 -4.44
CA ALA A 39 14.44 -5.65 -5.02
C ALA A 39 14.14 -5.62 -6.53
N PHE A 40 13.20 -4.79 -6.97
CA PHE A 40 12.87 -4.61 -8.39
C PHE A 40 14.02 -4.02 -9.21
N GLN A 41 14.94 -3.27 -8.59
CA GLN A 41 16.15 -2.75 -9.24
C GLN A 41 17.28 -3.79 -9.36
N LYS A 42 17.21 -4.90 -8.64
CA LYS A 42 18.22 -5.97 -8.69
C LYS A 42 17.88 -6.97 -9.81
N GLN A 43 18.94 -7.56 -10.38
CA GLN A 43 18.91 -8.50 -11.52
C GLN A 43 17.93 -9.69 -11.34
N PRO A 44 17.61 -10.46 -12.42
CA PRO A 44 16.46 -11.35 -12.52
C PRO A 44 16.07 -12.26 -11.32
N PRO A 45 16.98 -12.80 -10.49
CA PRO A 45 16.58 -13.57 -9.31
C PRO A 45 15.77 -12.78 -8.26
N ALA A 46 15.77 -11.44 -8.26
CA ALA A 46 15.08 -10.61 -7.26
C ALA A 46 13.59 -10.33 -7.55
N PHE A 47 13.08 -10.73 -8.72
CA PHE A 47 11.68 -10.47 -9.09
C PHE A 47 10.69 -11.29 -8.26
N ASN A 48 11.05 -12.47 -7.77
CA ASN A 48 10.20 -13.23 -6.86
C ASN A 48 10.08 -12.54 -5.50
N ASP A 49 11.17 -11.95 -5.00
CA ASP A 49 11.16 -11.23 -3.72
C ASP A 49 10.33 -9.95 -3.83
N ALA A 50 10.50 -9.19 -4.92
CA ALA A 50 9.68 -8.01 -5.20
C ALA A 50 8.19 -8.35 -5.31
N PHE A 51 7.86 -9.49 -5.93
CA PHE A 51 6.47 -9.97 -6.02
C PHE A 51 5.87 -10.19 -4.63
N ILE A 52 6.57 -10.88 -3.74
CA ILE A 52 6.11 -11.15 -2.37
C ILE A 52 5.89 -9.84 -1.60
N PHE A 53 6.82 -8.89 -1.66
CA PHE A 53 6.67 -7.61 -0.96
C PHE A 53 5.51 -6.78 -1.51
N PHE A 54 5.33 -6.73 -2.83
CA PHE A 54 4.20 -6.03 -3.42
C PHE A 54 2.86 -6.72 -3.12
N GLU A 55 2.81 -8.05 -3.08
CA GLU A 55 1.62 -8.80 -2.67
C GLU A 55 1.22 -8.50 -1.22
N GLN A 56 2.18 -8.51 -0.30
CA GLN A 56 1.94 -8.19 1.12
C GLN A 56 1.46 -6.75 1.34
N ALA A 57 2.01 -5.79 0.59
CA ALA A 57 1.57 -4.39 0.70
C ALA A 57 0.24 -4.15 -0.05
N ALA A 58 0.02 -4.83 -1.18
CA ALA A 58 -1.19 -4.70 -1.98
C ALA A 58 -2.42 -5.28 -1.25
N THR A 59 -2.25 -6.39 -0.55
CA THR A 59 -3.28 -6.99 0.32
C THR A 59 -3.67 -6.09 1.49
N GLN A 60 -2.77 -5.20 1.92
CA GLN A 60 -3.04 -4.19 2.96
C GLN A 60 -3.63 -2.88 2.40
N GLY A 61 -3.97 -2.82 1.11
CA GLY A 61 -4.60 -1.64 0.51
C GLY A 61 -3.61 -0.58 -0.02
N HIS A 62 -2.31 -0.85 -0.03
CA HIS A 62 -1.33 0.14 -0.50
C HIS A 62 -1.43 0.31 -2.03
N SER A 63 -2.00 1.43 -2.47
CA SER A 63 -2.37 1.71 -3.87
C SER A 63 -1.20 1.59 -4.85
N LYS A 64 0.00 2.08 -4.50
CA LYS A 64 1.20 1.96 -5.34
C LYS A 64 1.69 0.51 -5.47
N SER A 65 1.55 -0.28 -4.40
CA SER A 65 1.93 -1.70 -4.44
C SER A 65 0.94 -2.52 -5.27
N GLN A 66 -0.35 -2.20 -5.19
CA GLN A 66 -1.38 -2.79 -6.07
C GLN A 66 -1.08 -2.49 -7.55
N TYR A 67 -0.69 -1.26 -7.89
CA TYR A 67 -0.28 -0.91 -9.25
C TYR A 67 0.95 -1.73 -9.71
N ASN A 68 2.00 -1.80 -8.89
CA ASN A 68 3.20 -2.54 -9.22
C ASN A 68 2.95 -4.05 -9.36
N LEU A 69 2.09 -4.62 -8.51
CA LEU A 69 1.67 -6.01 -8.60
C LEU A 69 0.91 -6.29 -9.90
N GLY A 70 0.02 -5.38 -10.31
CA GLY A 70 -0.65 -5.43 -11.61
C GLY A 70 0.34 -5.45 -12.78
N GLN A 71 1.39 -4.61 -12.72
CA GLN A 71 2.44 -4.59 -13.74
C GLN A 71 3.27 -5.88 -13.78
N MET A 72 3.50 -6.53 -12.64
CA MET A 72 4.22 -7.80 -12.56
C MET A 72 3.41 -8.95 -13.18
N PHE A 73 2.11 -9.00 -12.91
CA PHE A 73 1.20 -9.93 -13.59
C PHE A 73 1.07 -9.64 -15.09
N TYR A 74 1.02 -8.37 -15.50
CA TYR A 74 0.95 -7.99 -16.91
C TYR A 74 2.19 -8.42 -17.71
N LYS A 75 3.38 -8.30 -17.09
CA LYS A 75 4.66 -8.62 -17.73
C LYS A 75 5.13 -10.07 -17.50
N GLY A 76 4.49 -10.81 -16.60
CA GLY A 76 4.96 -12.13 -16.17
C GLY A 76 6.34 -12.08 -15.50
N VAL A 77 6.59 -11.04 -14.70
CA VAL A 77 7.86 -10.83 -13.99
C VAL A 77 7.69 -11.26 -12.54
N GLY A 78 8.50 -12.21 -12.06
CA GLY A 78 8.37 -12.77 -10.71
C GLY A 78 7.15 -13.69 -10.50
N THR A 79 6.32 -13.85 -11.53
CA THR A 79 5.14 -14.73 -11.58
C THR A 79 4.82 -15.07 -13.04
N LYS A 80 3.82 -15.93 -13.28
CA LYS A 80 3.30 -16.15 -14.64
C LYS A 80 2.48 -14.94 -15.08
N GLN A 81 2.52 -14.65 -16.37
CA GLN A 81 1.68 -13.61 -16.93
C GLN A 81 0.20 -13.96 -16.71
N ASP A 82 -0.56 -13.01 -16.17
CA ASP A 82 -1.99 -13.13 -15.91
C ASP A 82 -2.65 -11.77 -16.08
N LEU A 83 -3.39 -11.61 -17.19
CA LEU A 83 -4.02 -10.33 -17.52
C LEU A 83 -5.24 -10.03 -16.65
N ASP A 84 -5.93 -11.07 -16.18
CA ASP A 84 -7.11 -10.91 -15.32
C ASP A 84 -6.68 -10.46 -13.93
N ALA A 85 -5.62 -11.07 -13.38
CA ALA A 85 -5.01 -10.63 -12.14
C ALA A 85 -4.42 -9.21 -12.26
N ALA A 86 -3.78 -8.89 -13.39
CA ALA A 86 -3.27 -7.55 -13.64
C ALA A 86 -4.39 -6.49 -13.63
N PHE A 87 -5.49 -6.76 -14.33
CA PHE A 87 -6.65 -5.87 -14.35
C PHE A 87 -7.27 -5.69 -12.97
N TYR A 88 -7.45 -6.78 -12.21
CA TYR A 88 -7.95 -6.74 -10.85
C TYR A 88 -7.12 -5.81 -9.96
N TRP A 89 -5.79 -5.99 -9.93
CA TRP A 89 -4.91 -5.19 -9.07
C TRP A 89 -4.83 -3.71 -9.50
N HIS A 90 -4.92 -3.42 -10.80
CA HIS A 90 -5.05 -2.04 -11.27
C HIS A 90 -6.36 -1.38 -10.84
N GLU A 91 -7.47 -2.12 -10.89
CA GLU A 91 -8.76 -1.62 -10.43
C GLU A 91 -8.74 -1.31 -8.92
N GLN A 92 -8.15 -2.20 -8.10
CA GLN A 92 -7.98 -1.97 -6.67
C GLN A 92 -7.07 -0.76 -6.38
N SER A 93 -5.99 -0.61 -7.15
CA SER A 93 -5.08 0.55 -7.04
C SER A 93 -5.81 1.86 -7.30
N ALA A 94 -6.65 1.91 -8.34
CA ALA A 94 -7.46 3.09 -8.65
C ALA A 94 -8.46 3.41 -7.52
N LYS A 95 -9.16 2.40 -6.99
CA LYS A 95 -10.10 2.56 -5.87
C LYS A 95 -9.40 3.11 -4.62
N ASN A 96 -8.32 2.47 -4.17
CA ASN A 96 -7.60 2.88 -2.96
C ASN A 96 -6.82 4.20 -3.15
N GLY A 97 -6.36 4.50 -4.37
CA GLY A 97 -5.74 5.79 -4.68
C GLY A 97 -6.72 6.96 -4.65
N ILE A 98 -7.96 6.74 -5.11
CA ILE A 98 -9.05 7.72 -5.01
C ILE A 98 -9.42 7.94 -3.55
N ASP A 99 -9.59 6.87 -2.78
CA ASP A 99 -9.91 6.96 -1.35
C ASP A 99 -8.81 7.72 -0.58
N ALA A 100 -7.53 7.38 -0.78
CA ALA A 100 -6.41 8.12 -0.17
C ALA A 100 -6.42 9.62 -0.50
N GLY A 101 -6.71 10.00 -1.75
CA GLY A 101 -6.79 11.39 -2.18
C GLY A 101 -7.99 12.16 -1.61
N MET A 102 -9.08 11.47 -1.28
CA MET A 102 -10.23 12.08 -0.58
C MET A 102 -9.93 12.38 0.89
N TYR A 103 -9.09 11.59 1.56
CA TYR A 103 -8.66 11.86 2.94
C TYR A 103 -7.60 12.97 3.04
N GLU A 104 -6.85 13.26 1.97
CA GLU A 104 -5.86 14.36 1.93
C GLU A 104 -6.48 15.74 1.64
N THR A 105 -7.75 15.81 1.24
CA THR A 105 -8.44 17.08 0.87
C THR A 105 -9.59 17.48 1.81
N GLY A 106 -9.73 16.82 2.97
CA GLY A 106 -10.81 17.06 3.96
C GLY A 106 -10.42 17.92 5.16
#